data_AF-A0A2N6AWQ2-F1
#
_entry.id   AF-A0A2N6AWQ2-F1
#
_cell.length_a   1.000
_cell.length_b   1.000
_cell.length_c   1.000
_cell.angle_alpha   90.00
_cell.angle_beta   90.00
_cell.angle_gamma   90.00
#
_symmetry.space_group_name_H-M   'P 1'
#
loop_
_entity.id
_entity.type
_entity.pdbx_description
1 polymer ?
#
loop_
_entity_poly.entity_id
_entity_poly.type
_entity_poly.pdbx_seq_one_letter_code
_entity_poly.pdbx_strand_id
1 'polypeptide(L)' 'VSLMSEALGQTVSLRISAHALRSVEHRGGLDAFLAKAKNDELSLRARRLKRQIAKSAAA' A
#
# COMPACT_ATOMS: atom_id res chain seq x y z
N VAL A 1 1.13 11.61 4.33
CA VAL A 1 0.50 10.79 5.39
C VAL A 1 1.33 9.54 5.59
N SER A 2 1.34 9.03 6.81
CA SER A 2 2.11 7.84 7.18
C SER A 2 1.16 6.69 7.43
N LEU A 3 1.42 5.55 6.81
CA LEU A 3 0.62 4.33 6.93
C LEU A 3 1.55 3.20 7.36
N MET A 4 1.13 2.41 8.34
CA MET A 4 1.87 1.22 8.75
C MET A 4 1.56 0.08 7.78
N SER A 5 2.61 -0.60 7.32
CA SER A 5 2.52 -1.84 6.56
C SER A 5 2.85 -2.98 7.52
N GLU A 6 1.89 -3.89 7.72
CA GLU A 6 2.05 -5.06 8.58
C GLU A 6 2.93 -6.11 7.91
N ALA A 7 2.76 -6.30 6.60
CA ALA A 7 3.55 -7.26 5.83
C ALA A 7 5.06 -6.92 5.77
N LEU A 8 5.41 -5.64 5.93
CA LEU A 8 6.79 -5.16 5.94
C LEU A 8 7.28 -4.74 7.34
N GLY A 9 6.40 -4.71 8.34
CA GLY A 9 6.73 -4.23 9.70
C GLY A 9 7.25 -2.79 9.76
N GLN A 10 6.90 -1.94 8.78
CA GLN A 10 7.47 -0.60 8.65
C GLN A 10 6.42 0.45 8.32
N THR A 11 6.68 1.68 8.77
CA THR A 11 5.85 2.84 8.46
C THR A 11 6.26 3.44 7.12
N VAL A 12 5.31 3.56 6.20
CA VAL A 12 5.50 4.11 4.87
C VAL A 12 4.85 5.48 4.75
N SER A 13 5.66 6.50 4.47
CA SER A 13 5.17 7.86 4.21
C SER A 13 4.92 8.09 2.73
N LEU A 14 3.66 8.37 2.38
CA LEU A 14 3.21 8.62 1.00
C LEU A 14 2.42 9.94 0.94
N ARG A 15 2.52 10.64 -0.20
CA ARG A 15 1.57 11.71 -0.55
C ARG A 15 0.40 11.05 -1.29
N ILE A 16 -0.78 11.08 -0.69
CA ILE A 16 -2.01 10.54 -1.26
C ILE A 16 -3.15 11.54 -1.06
N SER A 17 -4.17 11.46 -1.92
CA SER A 17 -5.39 12.24 -1.78
C SER A 17 -6.28 11.68 -0.67
N ALA A 18 -7.22 12.49 -0.18
CA ALA A 18 -8.20 12.06 0.83
C ALA A 18 -9.08 10.88 0.34
N HIS A 19 -9.37 10.80 -0.96
CA HIS A 19 -10.10 9.67 -1.54
C HIS A 19 -9.29 8.37 -1.49
N ALA A 20 -8.00 8.45 -1.80
CA ALA A 20 -7.12 7.29 -1.69
C ALA A 20 -6.98 6.84 -0.23
N LEU A 21 -6.88 7.77 0.73
CA LEU A 21 -6.84 7.45 2.16
C LEU A 21 -8.10 6.70 2.61
N ARG A 22 -9.29 7.21 2.30
CA ARG A 22 -10.56 6.50 2.58
C ARG A 22 -10.62 5.12 1.95
N SER A 23 -10.10 4.96 0.74
CA SER A 23 -10.06 3.67 0.06
C SER A 23 -9.11 2.68 0.75
N VAL A 24 -8.02 3.16 1.32
CA VAL A 24 -7.08 2.35 2.12
C VAL A 24 -7.76 1.89 3.41
N GLU A 25 -8.41 2.80 4.14
CA GLU A 25 -9.13 2.47 5.38
C GLU A 25 -10.27 1.48 5.10
N HIS A 26 -11.08 1.73 4.06
CA HIS A 26 -12.19 0.85 3.70
C HIS A 26 -11.73 -0.54 3.25
N ARG A 27 -10.52 -0.65 2.67
CA ARG A 27 -9.93 -1.94 2.29
C ARG A 27 -9.23 -2.65 3.44
N GLY A 28 -9.18 -2.05 4.64
CA GLY A 28 -8.56 -2.65 5.82
C GLY A 28 -7.04 -2.47 5.89
N GLY A 29 -6.50 -1.40 5.29
CA GLY A 29 -5.08 -1.05 5.41
C GLY A 29 -4.32 -0.94 4.09
N LEU A 30 -3.05 -0.51 4.18
CA LEU A 30 -2.20 -0.23 3.02
C LEU A 30 -1.90 -1.51 2.23
N ASP A 31 -1.62 -2.61 2.92
CA ASP A 31 -1.21 -3.86 2.28
C ASP A 31 -2.37 -4.49 1.49
N ALA A 32 -3.56 -4.54 2.09
CA ALA A 32 -4.78 -5.00 1.44
C ALA A 32 -5.18 -4.12 0.25
N PHE A 33 -5.01 -2.79 0.37
CA PHE A 33 -5.21 -1.86 -0.74
C PHE A 33 -4.24 -2.15 -1.88
N LEU A 34 -2.94 -2.25 -1.59
CA LEU A 34 -1.90 -2.44 -2.61
C LEU A 34 -2.00 -3.81 -3.28
N ALA A 35 -2.40 -4.86 -2.55
CA ALA A 35 -2.64 -6.18 -3.11
C ALA A 35 -3.71 -6.14 -4.21
N LYS A 36 -4.84 -5.45 -3.96
CA LYS A 36 -5.99 -5.36 -4.87
C LYS A 36 -5.87 -4.26 -5.93
N ALA A 37 -5.09 -3.21 -5.70
CA ALA A 37 -4.97 -2.08 -6.62
C ALA A 37 -4.27 -2.46 -7.95
N LYS A 38 -4.71 -1.88 -9.06
CA LYS A 38 -4.09 -2.07 -10.38
C LYS A 38 -2.78 -1.30 -10.48
N ASN A 39 -1.80 -1.84 -11.20
CA ASN A 39 -0.50 -1.20 -11.36
C ASN A 39 -0.55 0.17 -12.07
N ASP A 40 -1.55 0.38 -12.92
CA ASP A 40 -1.73 1.61 -13.70
C ASP A 40 -2.15 2.80 -12.81
N GLU A 41 -2.92 2.51 -11.76
CA GLU A 41 -3.42 3.50 -10.80
C GLU A 41 -2.41 3.77 -9.67
N LEU A 42 -1.29 3.05 -9.65
CA LEU A 42 -0.27 3.13 -8.61
C LEU A 42 0.94 3.92 -9.11
N SER A 43 1.38 4.88 -8.30
CA SER A 43 2.66 5.56 -8.52
C SER A 43 3.82 4.55 -8.51
N LEU A 44 4.95 4.91 -9.13
CA LEU A 44 6.14 4.05 -9.17
C LEU A 44 6.57 3.57 -7.77
N ARG A 45 6.47 4.44 -6.76
CA ARG A 45 6.79 4.10 -5.36
C ARG A 45 5.80 3.09 -4.79
N ALA A 46 4.51 3.26 -5.04
CA ALA A 46 3.48 2.32 -4.60
C ALA A 46 3.59 0.95 -5.30
N ARG A 47 3.97 0.92 -6.59
CA ARG A 47 4.26 -0.33 -7.32
C ARG A 47 5.48 -1.07 -6.77
N ARG A 48 6.50 -0.35 -6.29
CA ARG A 48 7.66 -0.95 -5.61
C ARG A 48 7.26 -1.55 -4.27
N LEU A 49 6.49 -0.81 -3.47
CA LEU A 49 5.95 -1.30 -2.20
C LEU A 49 5.06 -2.52 -2.40
N LYS A 50 4.15 -2.52 -3.38
CA LYS A 50 3.33 -3.68 -3.74
C LYS A 50 4.17 -4.92 -3.99
N ARG A 51 5.27 -4.78 -4.76
CA ARG A 51 6.20 -5.88 -5.01
C ARG A 51 6.94 -6.34 -3.76
N GLN A 52 7.34 -5.42 -2.88
CA GLN A 52 7.97 -5.76 -1.60
C GLN A 52 7.00 -6.52 -0.70
N ILE A 53 5.77 -6.02 -0.54
CA ILE A 53 4.70 -6.68 0.24
C ILE A 53 4.43 -8.08 -0.30
N ALA A 54 4.27 -8.22 -1.61
CA ALA A 54 4.05 -9.53 -2.23
C ALA A 54 5.22 -10.49 -2.01
N LYS A 55 6.47 -9.98 -1.99
CA LYS A 55 7.65 -10.79 -1.69
C LYS A 55 7.70 -11.21 -0.22
N SER A 56 7.41 -10.29 0.70
CA SER A 56 7.42 -10.56 2.13
C SER A 56 6.26 -11.45 2.58
N ALA A 57 5.09 -11.34 1.94
CA ALA A 57 3.94 -12.19 2.23
C ALA A 57 4.07 -13.62 1.67
N ALA A 58 5.02 -13.85 0.76
CA ALA A 58 5.32 -15.17 0.19
C ALA A 58 6.47 -15.90 0.91
N ALA A 59 7.12 -15.24 1.88
CA ALA A 59 8.15 -15.81 2.74
C ALA A 59 7.54 -16.25 4.08
#